data_AF-A0A6J4S3A6-F1
#
_entry.id   AF-A0A6J4S3A6-F1
#
_cell.length_a   1.000
_cell.length_b   1.000
_cell.length_c   1.000
_cell.angle_alpha   90.00
_cell.angle_beta   90.00
_cell.angle_gamma   90.00
#
_symmetry.space_group_name_H-M   'P 1'
#
loop_
_entity.id
_entity.type
_entity.pdbx_description
1 polymer ?
#
loop_
_entity_poly.entity_id
_entity_poly.type
_entity_poly.pdbx_seq_one_letter_code
_entity_poly.pdbx_strand_id
1 'polypeptide(L)'
;LKGVHYAMHAGIYAAEAIYDQLKRSEGVVTDLSAYDARVRDSAIDKEIYRSRNMRQVFSKGFFAGGAMANLMEITGGRFPAGHFHTENDAEVDVFIGDRSKSYPKPDNELTFDKLSSVFLSGNATRDDAPNHIRIQEHVPLEVALMWQNMCPAAVYQVPDEVLERAEQNGGLAGMEGETVDVQVTPSNCVQCGAITAKGGRLTPPEGGDGPNYQLA
;
A
#
# COMPACT_ATOMS: atom_id res chain seq x y z
N LEU A 1 -12.22 -9.32 -2.17
CA LEU A 1 -11.11 -9.63 -3.11
C LEU A 1 -11.50 -9.34 -4.57
N LYS A 2 -12.02 -8.15 -4.86
CA LYS A 2 -12.27 -7.74 -6.26
C LYS A 2 -10.93 -7.34 -6.85
N GLY A 3 -10.44 -8.07 -7.86
CA GLY A 3 -9.11 -7.86 -8.47
C GLY A 3 -8.30 -9.13 -8.67
N VAL A 4 -8.52 -10.18 -7.85
CA VAL A 4 -7.84 -11.47 -8.01
C VAL A 4 -8.21 -12.13 -9.35
N HIS A 5 -9.48 -12.07 -9.73
CA HIS A 5 -9.95 -12.60 -11.01
C HIS A 5 -9.34 -11.85 -12.20
N TYR A 6 -9.15 -10.52 -12.10
CA TYR A 6 -8.41 -9.78 -13.13
C TYR A 6 -6.95 -10.19 -13.20
N ALA A 7 -6.28 -10.37 -12.05
CA ALA A 7 -4.89 -10.84 -12.02
C ALA A 7 -4.74 -12.24 -12.64
N MET A 8 -5.70 -13.15 -12.38
CA MET A 8 -5.75 -14.47 -13.02
C MET A 8 -5.90 -14.34 -14.53
N HIS A 9 -6.86 -13.53 -15.01
CA HIS A 9 -7.06 -13.30 -16.43
C HIS A 9 -5.83 -12.66 -17.10
N ALA A 10 -5.22 -11.66 -16.47
CA ALA A 10 -3.99 -11.04 -16.94
C ALA A 10 -2.87 -12.08 -17.07
N GLY A 11 -2.70 -12.96 -16.07
CA GLY A 11 -1.73 -14.06 -16.13
C GLY A 11 -2.00 -15.03 -17.29
N ILE A 12 -3.27 -15.40 -17.51
CA ILE A 12 -3.69 -16.24 -18.64
C ILE A 12 -3.35 -15.56 -19.98
N TYR A 13 -3.74 -14.30 -20.16
CA TYR A 13 -3.48 -13.56 -21.40
C TYR A 13 -1.99 -13.37 -21.66
N ALA A 14 -1.19 -13.16 -20.62
CA ALA A 14 0.27 -13.08 -20.74
C ALA A 14 0.85 -14.41 -21.19
N ALA A 15 0.43 -15.53 -20.58
CA ALA A 15 0.88 -16.86 -20.95
C ALA A 15 0.53 -17.22 -22.41
N GLU A 16 -0.71 -16.91 -22.84
CA GLU A 16 -1.15 -17.10 -24.23
C GLU A 16 -0.32 -16.27 -25.22
N ALA A 17 -0.06 -15.00 -24.91
CA ALA A 17 0.75 -14.13 -25.76
C ALA A 17 2.20 -14.63 -25.90
N ILE A 18 2.82 -15.03 -24.78
CA ILE A 18 4.17 -15.59 -24.77
C ILE A 18 4.21 -16.87 -25.60
N TYR A 19 3.25 -17.78 -25.39
CA TYR A 19 3.21 -19.07 -26.09
C TYR A 19 3.02 -18.91 -27.60
N ASP A 20 2.11 -18.02 -28.02
CA ASP A 20 1.88 -17.72 -29.44
C ASP A 20 3.15 -17.16 -30.10
N GLN A 21 3.89 -16.29 -29.40
CA GLN A 21 5.11 -15.72 -29.94
C GLN A 21 6.21 -16.77 -30.06
N LEU A 22 6.41 -17.60 -29.02
CA LEU A 22 7.36 -18.71 -29.05
C LEU A 22 7.12 -19.64 -30.24
N LYS A 23 5.84 -19.96 -30.53
CA LYS A 23 5.46 -20.79 -31.68
C LYS A 23 5.78 -20.16 -33.03
N ARG A 24 5.55 -18.85 -33.18
CA ARG A 24 5.70 -18.15 -34.46
C ARG A 24 7.12 -17.69 -34.74
N SER A 25 7.95 -17.57 -33.71
CA SER A 25 9.24 -16.88 -33.76
C SER A 25 10.41 -17.80 -33.39
N GLU A 26 10.30 -19.09 -33.69
CA GLU A 26 11.36 -20.10 -33.45
C GLU A 26 11.91 -20.09 -32.01
N GLY A 27 11.05 -19.86 -31.01
CA GLY A 27 11.42 -19.83 -29.60
C GLY A 27 11.94 -18.48 -29.06
N VAL A 28 11.86 -17.40 -29.83
CA VAL A 28 12.25 -16.05 -29.38
C VAL A 28 11.03 -15.20 -29.03
N VAL A 29 11.04 -14.56 -27.86
CA VAL A 29 9.99 -13.60 -27.43
C VAL A 29 10.58 -12.19 -27.51
N THR A 30 10.04 -11.34 -28.39
CA THR A 30 10.51 -9.95 -28.59
C THR A 30 9.41 -8.90 -28.48
N ASP A 31 8.13 -9.30 -28.53
CA ASP A 31 7.00 -8.39 -28.62
C ASP A 31 5.76 -9.00 -27.94
N LEU A 32 5.35 -8.37 -26.85
CA LEU A 32 4.17 -8.73 -26.08
C LEU A 32 3.03 -7.72 -26.23
N SER A 33 3.01 -6.92 -27.30
CA SER A 33 1.89 -6.03 -27.64
C SER A 33 0.54 -6.76 -27.69
N ALA A 34 0.55 -8.03 -28.12
CA ALA A 34 -0.64 -8.88 -28.13
C ALA A 34 -1.20 -9.17 -26.73
N TYR A 35 -0.40 -9.11 -25.66
CA TYR A 35 -0.90 -9.19 -24.28
C TYR A 35 -1.68 -7.92 -23.90
N ASP A 36 -1.13 -6.74 -24.19
CA ASP A 36 -1.80 -5.45 -23.92
C ASP A 36 -3.13 -5.37 -24.68
N ALA A 37 -3.16 -5.75 -25.96
CA ALA A 37 -4.38 -5.81 -26.75
C ALA A 37 -5.44 -6.74 -26.12
N ARG A 38 -5.04 -7.96 -25.71
CA ARG A 38 -5.94 -8.90 -25.05
C ARG A 38 -6.51 -8.35 -23.75
N VAL A 39 -5.69 -7.70 -22.92
CA VAL A 39 -6.16 -7.08 -21.66
C VAL A 39 -7.17 -5.98 -21.96
N ARG A 40 -6.88 -5.10 -22.91
CA ARG A 40 -7.77 -3.98 -23.31
C ARG A 40 -9.09 -4.44 -23.92
N ASP A 41 -9.09 -5.55 -24.65
CA ASP A 41 -10.31 -6.11 -25.26
C ASP A 41 -11.13 -7.00 -24.30
N SER A 42 -10.58 -7.31 -23.12
CA SER A 42 -11.16 -8.25 -22.15
C SER A 42 -12.24 -7.65 -21.23
N ALA A 43 -12.75 -8.47 -20.32
CA ALA A 43 -13.60 -8.02 -19.22
C ALA A 43 -12.85 -7.12 -18.22
N ILE A 44 -11.52 -7.23 -18.11
CA ILE A 44 -10.71 -6.42 -17.19
C ILE A 44 -10.92 -4.93 -17.50
N ASP A 45 -10.64 -4.53 -18.74
CA ASP A 45 -10.74 -3.12 -19.14
C ASP A 45 -12.18 -2.61 -19.06
N LYS A 46 -13.15 -3.41 -19.51
CA LYS A 46 -14.59 -3.05 -19.45
C LYS A 46 -15.07 -2.78 -18.03
N GLU A 47 -14.67 -3.61 -17.07
CA GLU A 47 -15.09 -3.46 -15.66
C GLU A 47 -14.33 -2.34 -14.94
N ILE A 48 -13.03 -2.18 -15.21
CA ILE A 48 -12.25 -1.05 -14.70
C ILE A 48 -12.81 0.26 -15.26
N TYR A 49 -13.11 0.33 -16.56
CA TYR A 49 -13.71 1.50 -17.20
C TYR A 49 -15.03 1.88 -16.53
N ARG A 50 -15.90 0.90 -16.23
CA ARG A 50 -17.19 1.14 -15.55
C ARG A 50 -17.02 1.78 -14.17
N SER A 51 -15.94 1.42 -13.47
CA SER A 51 -15.69 1.80 -12.07
C SER A 51 -14.62 2.88 -11.89
N ARG A 52 -14.00 3.36 -12.98
CA ARG A 52 -12.78 4.19 -12.98
C ARG A 52 -12.82 5.47 -12.13
N ASN A 53 -14.02 6.05 -11.96
CA ASN A 53 -14.22 7.29 -11.20
C ASN A 53 -14.93 7.05 -9.85
N MET A 54 -15.16 5.80 -9.45
CA MET A 54 -15.93 5.47 -8.22
C MET A 54 -15.30 6.03 -6.96
N ARG A 55 -13.97 5.96 -6.80
CA ARG A 55 -13.29 6.54 -5.63
C ARG A 55 -13.41 8.06 -5.62
N GLN A 56 -13.20 8.68 -6.77
CA GLN A 56 -13.14 10.13 -6.94
C GLN A 56 -14.48 10.80 -6.68
N VAL A 57 -15.61 10.15 -6.99
CA VAL A 57 -16.93 10.75 -6.70
C VAL A 57 -17.22 10.83 -5.20
N PHE A 58 -16.64 9.96 -4.37
CA PHE A 58 -16.82 9.99 -2.92
C PHE A 58 -16.04 11.10 -2.22
N SER A 59 -15.09 11.76 -2.89
CA SER A 59 -14.50 13.00 -2.35
C SER A 59 -15.54 14.12 -2.18
N LYS A 60 -16.68 14.01 -2.87
CA LYS A 60 -17.82 14.94 -2.73
C LYS A 60 -18.78 14.58 -1.59
N GLY A 61 -18.41 13.63 -0.73
CA GLY A 61 -19.21 13.17 0.40
C GLY A 61 -20.12 11.98 0.05
N PHE A 62 -20.64 11.32 1.10
CA PHE A 62 -21.34 10.04 0.98
C PHE A 62 -22.58 10.10 0.06
N PHE A 63 -23.45 11.09 0.22
CA PHE A 63 -24.70 11.17 -0.53
C PHE A 63 -24.48 11.56 -2.00
N ALA A 64 -23.72 12.62 -2.27
CA ALA A 64 -23.42 13.05 -3.63
C ALA A 64 -22.56 12.01 -4.37
N GLY A 65 -21.54 11.47 -3.69
CA GLY A 65 -20.73 10.36 -4.18
C GLY A 65 -21.56 9.13 -4.51
N GLY A 66 -22.46 8.74 -3.61
CA GLY A 66 -23.38 7.62 -3.79
C GLY A 66 -24.29 7.81 -5.00
N ALA A 67 -24.88 9.00 -5.17
CA ALA A 67 -25.73 9.29 -6.33
C ALA A 67 -24.94 9.18 -7.65
N MET A 68 -23.75 9.78 -7.73
CA MET A 68 -22.90 9.69 -8.93
C MET A 68 -22.40 8.26 -9.18
N ALA A 69 -22.05 7.51 -8.14
CA ALA A 69 -21.62 6.11 -8.25
C ALA A 69 -22.72 5.23 -8.83
N ASN A 70 -23.96 5.38 -8.36
CA ASN A 70 -25.11 4.66 -8.91
C ASN A 70 -25.39 5.06 -10.36
N LEU A 71 -25.25 6.34 -10.70
CA LEU A 71 -25.43 6.81 -12.07
C LEU A 71 -24.37 6.23 -13.02
N MET A 72 -23.10 6.14 -12.57
CA MET A 72 -22.05 5.45 -13.31
C MET A 72 -22.39 3.98 -13.48
N GLU A 73 -22.88 3.31 -12.43
CA GLU A 73 -23.24 1.90 -12.50
C GLU A 73 -24.35 1.65 -13.53
N ILE A 74 -25.40 2.48 -13.53
CA ILE A 74 -26.52 2.39 -14.49
C ILE A 74 -26.06 2.67 -15.93
N THR A 75 -25.15 3.63 -16.11
CA THR A 75 -24.69 4.05 -17.45
C THR A 75 -23.50 3.24 -17.96
N GLY A 76 -23.00 2.27 -17.19
CA GLY A 76 -21.80 1.51 -17.54
C GLY A 76 -20.52 2.36 -17.54
N GLY A 77 -20.44 3.37 -16.67
CA GLY A 77 -19.32 4.32 -16.58
C GLY A 77 -19.27 5.35 -17.70
N ARG A 78 -20.31 5.44 -18.55
CA ARG A 78 -20.37 6.43 -19.63
C ARG A 78 -20.69 7.83 -19.12
N PHE A 79 -21.39 7.94 -17.99
CA PHE A 79 -21.70 9.23 -17.37
C PHE A 79 -21.47 9.21 -15.84
N PRO A 80 -20.79 10.22 -15.28
CA PRO A 80 -20.06 11.28 -15.97
C PRO A 80 -18.88 10.74 -16.80
N ALA A 81 -18.68 11.33 -17.98
CA ALA A 81 -17.67 10.89 -18.94
C ALA A 81 -16.25 11.31 -18.53
N GLY A 82 -15.26 10.71 -19.17
CA GLY A 82 -13.84 11.04 -18.95
C GLY A 82 -13.22 10.39 -17.73
N HIS A 83 -11.94 10.67 -17.51
CA HIS A 83 -11.18 10.24 -16.33
C HIS A 83 -11.06 11.42 -15.37
N PHE A 84 -11.41 11.19 -14.10
CA PHE A 84 -11.28 12.22 -13.09
C PHE A 84 -9.85 12.27 -12.58
N HIS A 85 -9.41 13.48 -12.22
CA HIS A 85 -8.07 13.67 -11.66
C HIS A 85 -7.92 12.85 -10.37
N THR A 86 -6.75 12.24 -10.23
CA THR A 86 -6.32 11.52 -9.03
C THR A 86 -4.95 12.06 -8.70
N GLU A 87 -4.81 12.62 -7.50
CA GLU A 87 -3.53 13.11 -6.99
C GLU A 87 -2.58 11.95 -6.73
N ASN A 88 -1.29 12.19 -6.89
CA ASN A 88 -0.28 11.19 -6.57
C ASN A 88 -0.07 11.18 -5.04
N ASP A 89 -0.21 10.02 -4.39
CA ASP A 89 0.01 9.90 -2.95
C ASP A 89 1.39 10.44 -2.54
N ALA A 90 2.39 10.33 -3.42
CA ALA A 90 3.73 10.85 -3.17
C ALA A 90 3.80 12.39 -3.07
N GLU A 91 2.87 13.12 -3.68
CA GLU A 91 2.84 14.60 -3.72
C GLU A 91 2.07 15.22 -2.55
N VAL A 92 1.34 14.42 -1.76
CA VAL A 92 0.55 14.92 -0.62
C VAL A 92 1.47 15.24 0.58
N ASP A 93 1.48 16.46 1.08
CA ASP A 93 2.32 16.80 2.23
C ASP A 93 2.01 15.94 3.47
N VAL A 94 3.07 15.57 4.19
CA VAL A 94 2.97 14.86 5.47
C VAL A 94 3.04 15.90 6.58
N PHE A 95 2.20 15.75 7.60
CA PHE A 95 2.11 16.70 8.71
C PHE A 95 1.83 16.00 10.05
N ILE A 96 2.16 16.67 11.15
CA ILE A 96 1.86 16.17 12.50
C ILE A 96 0.45 16.61 12.93
N GLY A 97 -0.52 15.69 12.77
CA GLY A 97 -1.90 15.88 13.23
C GLY A 97 -2.15 15.45 14.68
N ASP A 98 -3.39 15.63 15.14
CA ASP A 98 -3.85 15.24 16.48
C ASP A 98 -4.60 13.90 16.53
N ARG A 99 -4.73 13.23 15.38
CA ARG A 99 -5.53 12.00 15.24
C ARG A 99 -5.09 10.88 16.18
N SER A 100 -3.80 10.81 16.49
CA SER A 100 -3.22 9.86 17.44
C SER A 100 -3.89 9.88 18.81
N LYS A 101 -4.34 11.05 19.28
CA LYS A 101 -4.97 11.26 20.60
C LYS A 101 -6.30 10.51 20.77
N SER A 102 -6.90 10.08 19.66
CA SER A 102 -8.23 9.47 19.63
C SER A 102 -8.23 7.95 19.42
N TYR A 103 -7.06 7.33 19.17
CA TYR A 103 -7.00 5.88 19.07
C TYR A 103 -7.13 5.24 20.45
N PRO A 104 -7.98 4.21 20.61
CA PRO A 104 -8.08 3.49 21.86
C PRO A 104 -6.76 2.76 22.14
N LYS A 105 -6.42 2.63 23.42
CA LYS A 105 -5.38 1.70 23.84
C LYS A 105 -5.86 0.26 23.54
N PRO A 106 -4.96 -0.65 23.14
CA PRO A 106 -5.30 -2.06 22.98
C PRO A 106 -5.96 -2.63 24.24
N ASP A 107 -7.10 -3.30 24.06
CA ASP A 107 -7.85 -4.01 25.11
C ASP A 107 -7.59 -5.53 25.10
N ASN A 108 -6.87 -6.04 24.10
CA ASN A 108 -6.58 -7.45 23.84
C ASN A 108 -7.83 -8.32 23.62
N GLU A 109 -8.97 -7.71 23.28
CA GLU A 109 -10.21 -8.41 22.91
C GLU A 109 -10.69 -8.00 21.52
N LEU A 110 -10.84 -6.70 21.29
CA LEU A 110 -11.22 -6.12 20.00
C LEU A 110 -10.06 -5.36 19.34
N THR A 111 -9.13 -4.89 20.14
CA THR A 111 -7.98 -4.07 19.73
C THR A 111 -6.71 -4.66 20.32
N PHE A 112 -5.69 -4.81 19.49
CA PHE A 112 -4.44 -5.47 19.83
C PHE A 112 -3.28 -4.56 19.51
N ASP A 113 -2.16 -4.74 20.21
CA ASP A 113 -0.93 -4.06 19.84
C ASP A 113 -0.35 -4.65 18.54
N LYS A 114 0.57 -3.89 17.92
CA LYS A 114 1.19 -4.28 16.64
C LYS A 114 2.04 -5.54 16.77
N LEU A 115 2.76 -5.74 17.88
CA LEU A 115 3.70 -6.86 18.01
C LEU A 115 2.95 -8.18 18.20
N SER A 116 1.86 -8.20 18.98
CA SER A 116 0.95 -9.35 19.06
C SER A 116 0.37 -9.70 17.68
N SER A 117 0.04 -8.69 16.87
CA SER A 117 -0.45 -8.88 15.50
C SER A 117 0.62 -9.42 14.55
N VAL A 118 1.88 -8.99 14.69
CA VAL A 118 3.02 -9.54 13.93
C VAL A 118 3.26 -11.00 14.29
N PHE A 119 3.19 -11.35 15.57
CA PHE A 119 3.31 -12.75 16.00
C PHE A 119 2.24 -13.63 15.33
N LEU A 120 0.98 -13.18 15.31
CA LEU A 120 -0.12 -13.91 14.67
C LEU A 120 -0.02 -13.99 13.14
N SER A 121 0.76 -13.13 12.49
CA SER A 121 1.06 -13.25 11.06
C SER A 121 1.94 -14.46 10.73
N GLY A 122 2.51 -15.13 11.74
CA GLY A 122 3.43 -16.24 11.58
C GLY A 122 4.75 -15.83 10.93
N ASN A 123 5.15 -14.56 11.07
CA ASN A 123 6.35 -14.04 10.45
C ASN A 123 7.58 -14.89 10.82
N ALA A 124 8.27 -15.39 9.80
CA ALA A 124 9.36 -16.36 9.93
C ALA A 124 10.73 -15.78 9.56
N THR A 125 10.85 -14.45 9.42
CA THR A 125 12.13 -13.80 9.15
C THR A 125 13.09 -13.94 10.33
N ARG A 126 14.33 -14.34 10.05
CA ARG A 126 15.41 -14.41 11.04
C ARG A 126 15.90 -13.01 11.40
N ASP A 127 16.31 -12.82 12.65
CA ASP A 127 16.88 -11.53 13.09
C ASP A 127 18.24 -11.21 12.43
N ASP A 128 18.96 -12.22 11.95
CA ASP A 128 20.22 -12.08 11.21
C ASP A 128 20.04 -11.95 9.69
N ALA A 129 18.78 -11.96 9.21
CA ALA A 129 18.49 -11.83 7.79
C ALA A 129 18.95 -10.45 7.28
N PRO A 130 19.52 -10.38 6.06
CA PRO A 130 19.90 -9.10 5.47
C PRO A 130 18.73 -8.12 5.42
N ASN A 131 18.94 -6.87 5.86
CA ASN A 131 17.92 -5.84 5.80
C ASN A 131 17.50 -5.61 4.34
N HIS A 132 16.23 -5.86 4.03
CA HIS A 132 15.62 -5.74 2.71
C HIS A 132 14.89 -4.40 2.51
N ILE A 133 14.94 -3.52 3.50
CA ILE A 133 14.35 -2.18 3.47
C ILE A 133 15.45 -1.17 3.10
N ARG A 134 15.13 -0.28 2.17
CA ARG A 134 16.03 0.77 1.69
C ARG A 134 15.35 2.12 1.93
N ILE A 135 15.76 2.80 2.97
CA ILE A 135 15.27 4.12 3.37
C ILE A 135 16.43 5.02 3.82
N GLN A 136 16.17 6.33 3.84
CA GLN A 136 16.96 7.25 4.66
C GLN A 136 16.45 7.14 6.10
N GLU A 137 17.34 6.91 7.05
CA GLU A 137 16.96 6.79 8.47
C GLU A 137 16.92 8.15 9.16
N HIS A 138 17.75 9.10 8.72
CA HIS A 138 17.76 10.48 9.19
C HIS A 138 16.74 11.33 8.39
N VAL A 139 15.55 11.54 8.93
CA VAL A 139 14.42 12.17 8.22
C VAL A 139 13.64 13.14 9.10
N PRO A 140 12.83 14.05 8.51
CA PRO A 140 11.92 14.88 9.29
C PRO A 140 10.96 14.05 10.15
N LEU A 141 10.63 14.55 11.34
CA LEU A 141 9.82 13.87 12.34
C LEU A 141 8.43 13.47 11.81
N GLU A 142 7.79 14.33 11.01
CA GLU A 142 6.50 14.05 10.39
C GLU A 142 6.56 12.83 9.45
N VAL A 143 7.68 12.65 8.74
CA VAL A 143 7.91 11.48 7.87
C VAL A 143 8.14 10.23 8.72
N ALA A 144 8.97 10.32 9.76
CA ALA A 144 9.22 9.23 10.70
C ALA A 144 7.92 8.74 11.38
N LEU A 145 7.11 9.67 11.88
CA LEU A 145 5.80 9.39 12.47
C LEU A 145 4.83 8.79 11.46
N MET A 146 4.83 9.28 10.22
CA MET A 146 4.00 8.71 9.15
C MET A 146 4.39 7.25 8.88
N TRP A 147 5.69 6.93 8.78
CA TRP A 147 6.15 5.55 8.64
C TRP A 147 5.78 4.67 9.83
N GLN A 148 5.98 5.15 11.06
CA GLN A 148 5.60 4.45 12.28
C GLN A 148 4.10 4.15 12.32
N ASN A 149 3.26 5.12 11.95
CA ASN A 149 1.81 5.00 12.03
C ASN A 149 1.22 4.14 10.90
N MET A 150 1.72 4.31 9.67
CA MET A 150 1.27 3.56 8.50
C MET A 150 1.77 2.11 8.47
N CYS A 151 2.91 1.82 9.11
CA CYS A 151 3.41 0.46 9.21
C CYS A 151 2.54 -0.38 10.18
N PRO A 152 1.93 -1.47 9.71
CA PRO A 152 1.11 -2.32 10.59
C PRO A 152 1.96 -3.18 11.54
N ALA A 153 3.27 -3.30 11.27
CA ALA A 153 4.13 -4.31 11.87
C ALA A 153 5.25 -3.74 12.75
N ALA A 154 5.14 -2.46 13.19
CA ALA A 154 6.14 -1.82 14.06
C ALA A 154 7.59 -1.95 13.52
N VAL A 155 7.77 -1.86 12.20
CA VAL A 155 9.09 -1.91 11.55
C VAL A 155 9.83 -0.60 11.74
N TYR A 156 9.13 0.53 11.78
CA TYR A 156 9.71 1.87 11.92
C TYR A 156 9.25 2.46 13.24
N GLN A 157 10.19 2.93 14.05
CA GLN A 157 9.91 3.56 15.33
C GLN A 157 10.71 4.86 15.46
N VAL A 158 10.02 5.91 15.86
CA VAL A 158 10.64 7.14 16.35
C VAL A 158 11.31 6.80 17.69
N PRO A 159 12.56 7.24 17.94
CA PRO A 159 13.24 6.96 19.21
C PRO A 159 12.45 7.44 20.43
N ASP A 160 12.47 6.65 21.50
CA ASP A 160 11.73 6.95 22.73
C ASP A 160 12.12 8.32 23.31
N GLU A 161 13.39 8.72 23.24
CA GLU A 161 13.86 10.05 23.70
C GLU A 161 13.20 11.23 22.98
N VAL A 162 12.75 11.05 21.72
CA VAL A 162 12.01 12.06 20.97
C VAL A 162 10.58 12.14 21.48
N LEU A 163 9.95 10.99 21.76
CA LEU A 163 8.59 10.91 22.27
C LEU A 163 8.51 11.47 23.70
N GLU A 164 9.46 11.13 24.57
CA GLU A 164 9.56 11.68 25.93
C GLU A 164 9.75 13.21 25.92
N ARG A 165 10.60 13.72 25.03
CA ARG A 165 10.78 15.17 24.83
C ARG A 165 9.49 15.84 24.36
N ALA A 166 8.74 15.19 23.46
CA ALA A 166 7.46 15.69 23.01
C ALA A 166 6.46 15.80 24.17
N GLU A 167 6.40 14.80 25.06
CA GLU A 167 5.54 14.84 26.23
C GLU A 167 5.89 16.00 27.18
N GLN A 168 7.18 16.22 27.42
CA GLN A 168 7.67 17.34 28.25
C GLN A 168 7.35 18.72 27.65
N ASN A 169 7.33 18.83 26.31
CA ASN A 169 7.07 20.07 25.59
C ASN A 169 5.59 20.29 25.24
N GLY A 170 4.67 19.47 25.78
CA GLY A 170 3.23 19.63 25.57
C GLY A 170 2.69 19.04 24.25
N GLY A 171 3.49 18.21 23.56
CA GLY A 171 3.08 17.40 22.41
C GLY A 171 4.01 17.52 21.20
N LEU A 172 3.71 16.74 20.15
CA LEU A 172 4.50 16.65 18.92
C LEU A 172 4.33 17.86 17.97
N ALA A 173 3.28 18.65 18.14
CA ALA A 173 2.91 19.71 17.19
C ALA A 173 3.98 20.81 17.04
N GLY A 174 4.80 21.05 18.07
CA GLY A 174 5.88 22.04 18.03
C GLY A 174 7.20 21.53 17.48
N MET A 175 7.26 20.26 17.04
CA MET A 175 8.50 19.57 16.65
C MET A 175 8.53 19.23 15.14
N GLU A 176 7.56 19.73 14.37
CA GLU A 176 7.52 19.54 12.91
C GLU A 176 8.74 20.19 12.24
N GLY A 177 9.34 19.46 11.28
CA GLY A 177 10.59 19.85 10.64
C GLY A 177 11.86 19.53 11.43
N GLU A 178 11.76 19.02 12.67
CA GLU A 178 12.92 18.44 13.38
C GLU A 178 13.33 17.12 12.70
N THR A 179 14.63 16.91 12.54
CA THR A 179 15.16 15.66 11.96
C THR A 179 15.46 14.64 13.04
N VAL A 180 15.08 13.38 12.81
CA VAL A 180 15.27 12.26 13.74
C VAL A 180 15.86 11.05 13.02
N ASP A 181 16.58 10.21 13.77
CA ASP A 181 17.09 8.93 13.30
C ASP A 181 16.07 7.82 13.61
N VAL A 182 15.41 7.31 12.58
CA VAL A 182 14.38 6.26 12.70
C VAL A 182 15.01 4.92 13.05
N GLN A 183 14.47 4.26 14.06
CA GLN A 183 14.84 2.89 14.39
C GLN A 183 14.09 1.91 13.48
N VAL A 184 14.83 1.00 12.84
CA VAL A 184 14.28 0.04 11.88
C VAL A 184 14.45 -1.39 12.39
N THR A 185 13.34 -2.11 12.49
CA THR A 185 13.29 -3.55 12.84
C THR A 185 12.79 -4.34 11.63
N PRO A 186 13.68 -4.68 10.67
CA PRO A 186 13.28 -5.28 9.40
C PRO A 186 12.72 -6.70 9.54
N SER A 187 13.09 -7.43 10.61
CA SER A 187 12.57 -8.78 10.87
C SER A 187 11.06 -8.81 11.11
N ASN A 188 10.44 -7.69 11.54
CA ASN A 188 8.99 -7.60 11.69
C ASN A 188 8.23 -7.40 10.37
N CYS A 189 8.92 -7.13 9.25
CA CYS A 189 8.26 -6.69 8.03
C CYS A 189 7.31 -7.74 7.42
N VAL A 190 6.04 -7.35 7.27
CA VAL A 190 4.99 -8.15 6.59
C VAL A 190 4.87 -7.89 5.09
N GLN A 191 5.86 -7.22 4.49
CA GLN A 191 5.98 -7.02 3.03
C GLN A 191 4.79 -6.28 2.36
N CYS A 192 4.06 -5.45 3.10
CA CYS A 192 2.83 -4.78 2.61
C CYS A 192 3.06 -3.62 1.61
N GLY A 193 4.26 -3.04 1.57
CA GLY A 193 4.55 -1.87 0.70
C GLY A 193 3.93 -0.54 1.13
N ALA A 194 3.33 -0.44 2.33
CA ALA A 194 2.54 0.73 2.75
C ALA A 194 3.28 2.08 2.68
N ILE A 195 4.60 2.11 2.93
CA ILE A 195 5.38 3.36 2.95
C ILE A 195 6.01 3.72 1.59
N THR A 196 5.73 2.95 0.53
CA THR A 196 6.42 3.11 -0.76
C THR A 196 6.14 4.44 -1.45
N ALA A 197 4.96 5.01 -1.25
CA ALA A 197 4.62 6.34 -1.75
C ALA A 197 5.41 7.47 -1.07
N LYS A 198 6.02 7.22 0.10
CA LYS A 198 6.70 8.24 0.93
C LYS A 198 8.14 7.88 1.26
N GLY A 199 8.90 7.46 0.25
CA GLY A 199 10.35 7.27 0.33
C GLY A 199 10.81 5.89 0.77
N GLY A 200 9.89 4.98 1.10
CA GLY A 200 10.19 3.57 1.36
C GLY A 200 10.48 2.77 0.10
N ARG A 201 11.63 2.09 0.01
CA ARG A 201 11.80 1.03 -1.01
C ARG A 201 11.99 -0.32 -0.35
N LEU A 202 11.12 -1.27 -0.71
CA LEU A 202 11.27 -2.68 -0.35
C LEU A 202 12.01 -3.41 -1.47
N THR A 203 13.04 -4.15 -1.10
CA THR A 203 13.64 -5.18 -1.95
C THR A 203 13.19 -6.55 -1.50
N PRO A 204 13.20 -7.58 -2.36
CA PRO A 204 12.91 -8.94 -1.94
C PRO A 204 13.88 -9.39 -0.82
N PRO A 205 13.38 -9.96 0.29
CA PRO A 205 14.23 -10.60 1.29
C PRO A 205 14.71 -11.98 0.82
N GLU A 206 15.41 -12.71 1.69
CA GLU A 206 15.77 -14.11 1.41
C GLU A 206 14.51 -14.99 1.23
N GLY A 207 14.63 -16.03 0.41
CA GLY A 207 13.52 -16.93 0.14
C GLY A 207 13.07 -17.66 1.42
N GLY A 208 11.79 -17.54 1.77
CA GLY A 208 11.22 -18.11 2.99
C GLY A 208 11.01 -17.09 4.11
N ASP A 209 11.60 -15.90 4.01
CA ASP A 209 11.37 -14.82 4.97
C ASP A 209 10.03 -14.11 4.74
N GLY A 210 9.43 -13.63 5.83
CA GLY A 210 8.22 -12.83 5.84
C GLY A 210 7.03 -13.55 6.49
N PRO A 211 5.81 -13.01 6.29
CA PRO A 211 4.61 -13.52 6.95
C PRO A 211 4.22 -14.91 6.44
N ASN A 212 3.78 -15.78 7.35
CA ASN A 212 3.30 -17.13 7.04
C ASN A 212 1.77 -17.18 7.20
N TYR A 213 1.06 -16.53 6.28
CA TYR A 213 -0.40 -16.46 6.32
C TYR A 213 -1.03 -17.83 6.01
N GLN A 214 -1.76 -18.37 6.98
CA GLN A 214 -2.52 -19.60 6.83
C GLN A 214 -4.02 -19.30 6.71
N LEU A 215 -4.72 -20.03 5.84
CA LEU A 215 -6.17 -20.07 5.88
C LEU A 215 -6.58 -20.98 7.04
N ALA A 216 -7.28 -20.41 8.02
CA ALA A 216 -7.93 -21.17 9.08
C ALA A 216 -9.16 -21.92 8.55
#